data_AF-A0A2V6PRN4-F1
#
_entry.id   AF-A0A2V6PRN4-F1
#
_cell.length_a   1.000
_cell.length_b   1.000
_cell.length_c   1.000
_cell.angle_alpha   90.00
_cell.angle_beta   90.00
_cell.angle_gamma   90.00
#
_symmetry.space_group_name_H-M   'P 1'
#
loop_
_entity.id
_entity.type
_entity.pdbx_description
1 polymer ?
#
loop_
_entity_poly.entity_id
_entity_poly.type
_entity_poly.pdbx_seq_one_letter_code
_entity_poly.pdbx_strand_id
1 'polypeptide(L)'
;MFAVATVNVGASGPITVTADTGAAAVPLSISLCRTNPTTGVCLGAPTSAVATQITANATPTFGVFIKGIGTVLFDPAHNRIFVRFTDPGGVTRGATSVAVRTH
;
A
#
# COMPACT_ATOMS: atom_id res chain seq x y z
N MET A 1 -7.63 -4.37 8.05
CA MET A 1 -6.92 -4.59 6.77
C MET A 1 -7.75 -3.99 5.65
N PHE A 2 -7.13 -3.67 4.52
CA PHE A 2 -7.83 -3.30 3.28
C PHE A 2 -7.06 -3.83 2.06
N ALA A 3 -7.73 -3.92 0.92
CA ALA A 3 -7.11 -4.34 -0.34
C ALA A 3 -6.96 -3.16 -1.30
N VAL A 4 -5.94 -3.21 -2.15
CA VAL A 4 -5.67 -2.24 -3.22
C VAL A 4 -5.56 -2.99 -4.53
N ALA A 5 -6.40 -2.62 -5.49
CA ALA A 5 -6.26 -3.04 -6.88
C ALA A 5 -5.64 -1.89 -7.68
N THR A 6 -4.72 -2.22 -8.59
CA THR A 6 -4.12 -1.22 -9.49
C THR A 6 -4.28 -1.63 -10.95
N VAL A 7 -4.00 -0.68 -11.84
CA VAL A 7 -3.83 -0.91 -13.26
C VAL A 7 -2.65 -0.08 -13.73
N ASN A 8 -1.72 -0.68 -14.47
CA ASN A 8 -0.64 0.07 -15.11
C ASN A 8 -1.10 0.60 -16.47
N VAL A 9 -1.40 1.90 -16.54
CA VAL A 9 -1.76 2.60 -17.79
C VAL A 9 -0.53 3.18 -18.52
N GLY A 10 0.67 2.91 -18.02
CA GLY A 10 1.94 3.38 -18.57
C GLY A 10 2.84 2.25 -19.08
N ALA A 11 4.13 2.56 -19.21
CA ALA A 11 5.14 1.60 -19.64
C ALA A 11 5.37 0.50 -18.58
N SER A 12 5.80 -0.67 -19.05
CA SER A 12 6.26 -1.75 -18.18
C SER A 12 7.48 -1.32 -17.38
N GLY A 13 7.51 -1.59 -16.08
CA GLY A 13 8.67 -1.30 -15.25
C GLY A 13 8.61 -1.87 -13.84
N PRO A 14 9.76 -1.89 -13.15
CA PRO A 14 9.83 -2.27 -11.76
C PRO A 14 9.21 -1.18 -10.90
N ILE A 15 8.39 -1.58 -9.93
CA ILE A 15 7.72 -0.69 -8.98
C ILE A 15 7.94 -1.23 -7.57
N THR A 16 8.33 -0.34 -6.67
CA THR A 16 8.35 -0.59 -5.23
C THR A 16 7.07 -0.05 -4.62
N VAL A 17 6.29 -0.93 -4.01
CA VAL A 17 5.07 -0.58 -3.30
C VAL A 17 5.36 -0.47 -1.82
N THR A 18 5.02 0.67 -1.22
CA THR A 18 5.15 0.92 0.22
C THR A 18 3.84 1.43 0.80
N ALA A 19 3.70 1.32 2.11
CA ALA A 19 2.61 1.96 2.84
C ALA A 19 3.15 2.71 4.06
N ASP A 20 2.75 3.96 4.23
CA ASP A 20 3.18 4.83 5.33
C ASP A 20 2.10 5.85 5.71
N THR A 21 2.35 6.64 6.76
CA THR A 21 1.39 7.60 7.32
C THR A 21 1.64 9.04 6.85
N GLY A 22 2.43 9.21 5.78
CA GLY A 22 2.86 10.52 5.30
C GLY A 22 3.69 11.25 6.35
N ALA A 23 3.41 12.54 6.54
CA ALA A 23 4.08 13.37 7.54
C ALA A 23 3.49 13.20 8.96
N ALA A 24 2.35 12.51 9.11
CA ALA A 24 1.70 12.31 10.39
C ALA A 24 2.34 11.14 11.16
N ALA A 25 2.64 11.36 12.43
CA ALA A 25 3.08 10.30 13.35
C ALA A 25 1.85 9.56 13.90
N VAL A 26 1.33 8.60 13.12
CA VAL A 26 0.17 7.78 13.53
C VAL A 26 0.70 6.46 14.13
N PRO A 27 0.32 6.06 15.36
CA PRO A 27 0.86 4.87 16.04
C PRO A 27 0.32 3.56 15.44
N LEU A 28 0.78 3.23 14.24
CA LEU A 28 0.41 2.04 13.48
C LEU A 28 1.66 1.27 13.05
N SER A 29 1.57 -0.06 13.09
CA SER A 29 2.46 -0.94 12.34
C SER A 29 1.75 -1.38 11.06
N ILE A 30 2.40 -1.17 9.91
CA ILE A 30 1.83 -1.43 8.58
C ILE A 30 2.73 -2.44 7.85
N SER A 31 2.11 -3.46 7.26
CA SER A 31 2.76 -4.38 6.33
C SER A 31 1.86 -4.64 5.13
N LEU A 32 2.44 -5.05 4.02
CA LEU A 32 1.73 -5.36 2.80
C LEU A 32 2.32 -6.56 2.08
N CYS A 33 1.50 -7.20 1.25
CA CYS A 33 1.91 -8.27 0.35
C CYS A 33 1.23 -8.05 -1.02
N ARG A 34 1.84 -8.54 -2.09
CA ARG A 34 1.11 -8.72 -3.36
C ARG A 34 0.16 -9.91 -3.21
N THR A 35 -1.07 -9.78 -3.70
CA THR A 35 -2.09 -10.83 -3.63
C THR A 35 -2.38 -11.45 -4.99
N ASN A 36 -2.90 -12.67 -4.98
CA ASN A 36 -3.55 -13.24 -6.15
C ASN A 36 -4.88 -12.50 -6.38
N PRO A 37 -5.13 -11.92 -7.57
CA PRO A 37 -6.33 -11.13 -7.82
C PRO A 37 -7.64 -11.95 -7.77
N THR A 38 -7.57 -13.27 -7.96
CA THR A 38 -8.73 -14.16 -7.94
C THR A 38 -9.04 -14.68 -6.54
N THR A 39 -8.02 -14.97 -5.73
CA THR A 39 -8.21 -15.61 -4.41
C THR A 39 -7.97 -14.67 -3.23
N GLY A 40 -7.33 -13.51 -3.44
CA GLY A 40 -6.93 -12.59 -2.38
C GLY A 40 -5.77 -13.07 -1.50
N VAL A 41 -5.23 -14.27 -1.75
CA VAL A 41 -4.13 -14.85 -0.96
C VAL A 41 -2.83 -14.10 -1.23
N CYS A 42 -2.08 -13.79 -0.18
CA CYS A 42 -0.74 -13.23 -0.30
C CYS A 42 0.19 -14.18 -1.07
N LEU A 43 0.87 -13.67 -2.10
CA LEU A 43 1.86 -14.40 -2.89
C LEU A 43 3.23 -14.51 -2.18
N GLY A 44 3.40 -13.85 -1.05
CA GLY A 44 4.59 -13.88 -0.21
C GLY A 44 4.28 -13.36 1.20
N ALA A 45 5.21 -13.50 2.13
CA ALA A 45 5.04 -12.98 3.49
C ALA A 45 4.81 -11.45 3.46
N PRO A 46 3.92 -10.90 4.30
CA PRO A 46 3.76 -9.44 4.42
C PRO A 46 5.05 -8.77 4.88
N THR A 47 5.46 -7.71 4.18
CA THR A 47 6.68 -6.91 4.45
C THR A 47 6.36 -5.41 4.46
N SER A 48 7.33 -4.56 4.78
CA SER A 48 7.17 -3.10 4.72
C SER A 48 7.20 -2.54 3.29
N ALA A 49 7.77 -3.29 2.35
CA ALA A 49 7.87 -2.91 0.95
C ALA A 49 7.81 -4.15 0.04
N VAL A 50 7.12 -4.03 -1.09
CA VAL A 50 7.01 -5.08 -2.11
C VAL A 50 7.56 -4.55 -3.42
N ALA A 51 8.70 -5.08 -3.86
CA ALA A 51 9.23 -4.82 -5.20
C ALA A 51 8.58 -5.79 -6.19
N THR A 52 8.04 -5.27 -7.29
CA THR A 52 7.42 -6.11 -8.33
C THR A 52 7.49 -5.46 -9.70
N GLN A 53 7.68 -6.28 -10.74
CA GLN A 53 7.53 -5.83 -12.12
C GLN A 53 6.03 -5.69 -12.43
N ILE A 54 5.62 -4.50 -12.86
CA ILE A 54 4.25 -4.27 -13.34
C ILE A 54 4.32 -3.97 -14.83
N THR A 55 3.91 -4.93 -15.65
CA THR A 55 3.87 -4.74 -17.11
C THR A 55 2.74 -3.79 -17.51
N ALA A 56 2.82 -3.21 -18.70
CA ALA A 56 1.74 -2.41 -19.26
C ALA A 56 0.40 -3.20 -19.23
N ASN A 57 -0.68 -2.51 -18.84
CA ASN A 57 -2.04 -3.03 -18.65
C ASN A 57 -2.18 -4.12 -17.56
N ALA A 58 -1.14 -4.46 -16.81
CA ALA A 58 -1.26 -5.40 -15.71
C ALA A 58 -2.07 -4.80 -14.55
N THR A 59 -2.85 -5.65 -13.89
CA THR A 59 -3.71 -5.27 -12.76
C THR A 59 -3.37 -6.04 -11.47
N PRO A 60 -2.18 -5.83 -10.88
CA PRO A 60 -1.84 -6.49 -9.63
C PRO A 60 -2.72 -6.01 -8.47
N THR A 61 -2.88 -6.88 -7.48
CA THR A 61 -3.60 -6.57 -6.24
C THR A 61 -2.67 -6.69 -5.04
N PHE A 62 -2.97 -5.97 -3.98
CA PHE A 62 -2.18 -5.92 -2.76
C PHE A 62 -3.10 -5.97 -1.54
N GLY A 63 -2.68 -6.72 -0.52
CA GLY A 63 -3.28 -6.71 0.80
C GLY A 63 -2.47 -5.83 1.73
N VAL A 64 -3.13 -4.90 2.43
CA VAL A 64 -2.51 -4.02 3.42
C VAL A 64 -3.02 -4.37 4.80
N PHE A 65 -2.09 -4.72 5.67
CA PHE A 65 -2.32 -5.15 7.06
C PHE A 65 -1.88 -4.04 7.99
N ILE A 66 -2.74 -3.74 8.97
CA ILE A 66 -2.59 -2.61 9.88
C ILE A 66 -2.80 -3.15 11.28
N LYS A 67 -1.85 -2.87 12.17
CA LYS A 67 -1.95 -3.15 13.60
C LYS A 67 -1.78 -1.84 14.36
N GLY A 68 -2.79 -1.44 15.13
CA GLY A 68 -2.65 -0.33 16.06
C GLY A 68 -1.65 -0.68 17.15
N ILE A 69 -0.71 0.24 17.41
CA ILE A 69 0.24 0.14 18.53
C ILE A 69 0.02 1.24 19.57
N GLY A 70 -1.02 2.04 19.39
CA GLY A 70 -1.49 3.08 20.31
C GLY A 70 -2.82 3.64 19.81
N THR A 71 -3.37 4.63 20.53
CA THR A 71 -4.65 5.25 20.17
C THR A 71 -4.52 6.15 18.94
N VAL A 72 -5.37 5.91 17.95
CA VAL A 72 -5.55 6.78 16.78
C VAL A 72 -6.94 7.40 16.84
N LEU A 73 -7.00 8.70 17.11
CA LEU A 73 -8.25 9.45 17.19
C LEU A 73 -8.93 9.56 15.83
N PHE A 74 -10.23 9.87 15.83
CA PHE A 74 -10.96 10.15 14.61
C PHE A 74 -10.57 11.51 14.04
N ASP A 75 -9.58 11.50 13.15
CA ASP A 75 -9.15 12.65 12.35
C ASP A 75 -8.85 12.16 10.92
N PRO A 76 -9.88 12.04 10.06
CA PRO A 76 -9.70 11.48 8.72
C PRO A 76 -8.87 12.37 7.78
N ALA A 77 -8.62 13.64 8.14
CA ALA A 77 -7.78 14.54 7.37
C ALA A 77 -6.29 14.22 7.58
N HIS A 78 -5.88 13.91 8.81
CA HIS A 78 -4.47 13.68 9.16
C HIS A 78 -4.13 12.21 9.41
N ASN A 79 -5.04 11.42 10.00
CA ASN A 79 -4.82 10.01 10.28
C ASN A 79 -5.14 9.17 9.05
N ARG A 80 -4.16 9.06 8.14
CA ARG A 80 -4.30 8.36 6.87
C ARG A 80 -3.13 7.41 6.66
N ILE A 81 -3.42 6.30 6.00
CA ILE A 81 -2.40 5.42 5.42
C ILE A 81 -2.38 5.67 3.94
N PHE A 82 -1.20 5.95 3.41
CA PHE A 82 -0.94 6.14 2.00
C PHE A 82 -0.23 4.91 1.46
N VAL A 83 -0.73 4.35 0.37
CA VAL A 83 -0.06 3.30 -0.40
C VAL A 83 0.56 3.96 -1.62
N ARG A 84 1.88 3.86 -1.77
CA ARG A 84 2.65 4.51 -2.84
C ARG A 84 3.28 3.48 -3.75
N PHE A 85 3.27 3.78 -5.04
CA PHE A 85 3.87 3.00 -6.11
C PHE A 85 5.01 3.82 -6.71
N THR A 86 6.25 3.48 -6.36
CA THR A 86 7.43 4.29 -6.69
C THR A 86 8.33 3.52 -7.66
N ASP A 87 8.81 4.19 -8.70
CA ASP A 87 9.78 3.62 -9.64
C ASP A 87 11.23 3.63 -9.09
N PRO A 88 12.22 3.04 -9.79
CA PRO A 88 13.60 3.05 -9.31
C PRO A 88 14.25 4.44 -9.25
N GLY A 89 13.68 5.42 -9.95
CA GLY A 89 14.12 6.81 -9.90
C GLY A 89 13.57 7.57 -8.68
N GLY A 90 12.80 6.91 -7.81
CA GLY A 90 12.18 7.53 -6.65
C GLY A 90 10.91 8.32 -6.98
N VAL A 91 10.41 8.25 -8.22
CA VAL A 91 9.20 8.97 -8.64
C VAL A 91 7.97 8.14 -8.30
N THR A 92 7.05 8.73 -7.54
CA THR A 92 5.75 8.12 -7.28
C THR A 92 4.91 8.14 -8.56
N ARG A 93 4.60 6.97 -9.10
CA ARG A 93 3.78 6.76 -10.31
C ARG A 93 2.30 6.57 -10.01
N GLY A 94 1.96 6.26 -8.76
CA GLY A 94 0.58 6.17 -8.30
C GLY A 94 0.52 6.18 -6.77
N ALA A 95 -0.59 6.66 -6.23
CA ALA A 95 -0.86 6.62 -4.80
C ALA A 95 -2.35 6.54 -4.52
N THR A 96 -2.69 5.92 -3.39
CA THR A 96 -4.05 5.96 -2.81
C THR A 96 -3.94 6.12 -1.30
N SER A 97 -5.02 6.51 -0.63
CA SER A 97 -5.03 6.62 0.83
C SER A 97 -6.36 6.28 1.47
N VAL A 98 -6.29 5.78 2.70
CA VAL A 98 -7.45 5.43 3.53
C VAL A 98 -7.31 6.09 4.89
N ALA A 99 -8.38 6.73 5.37
CA ALA A 99 -8.44 7.27 6.73
C ALA A 99 -8.58 6.14 7.77
N VAL A 100 -7.95 6.31 8.93
CA VAL A 100 -7.87 5.25 9.95
C VAL A 100 -8.14 5.78 11.36
N ARG A 101 -8.68 4.91 12.21
CA ARG A 101 -8.81 5.08 13.66
C ARG A 101 -8.65 3.73 14.35
N THR A 102 -8.29 3.72 15.62
CA THR A 102 -8.35 2.52 16.47
C THR A 102 -9.68 2.48 17.21
N HIS A 103 -10.19 1.27 17.45
CA HIS A 103 -11.31 0.98 18.35
C HIS A 103 -10.82 0.03 19.43
#